data_AF-A0AAU9ADP0-F1
#
_entry.id   AF-A0AAU9ADP0-F1
#
_cell.length_a   1.000
_cell.length_b   1.000
_cell.length_c   1.000
_cell.angle_alpha   90.00
_cell.angle_beta   90.00
_cell.angle_gamma   90.00
#
_symmetry.space_group_name_H-M   'P 1'
#
loop_
_entity.id
_entity.type
_entity.pdbx_description
1 polymer ?
#
loop_
_entity_poly.entity_id
_entity_poly.type
_entity_poly.pdbx_seq_one_letter_code
_entity_poly.pdbx_strand_id
1 'polypeptide(L)' 'MPSIRHRTVMFAAAFALAAGFAGSAAAQRNCSICTGIYDHCMAQPDASEYECVLEHNRCAKSLGCPFKPQT' A
#
# COMPACT_ATOMS: atom_id res chain seq x y z
N MET A 1 38.70 -20.13 -32.97
CA MET A 1 37.70 -20.65 -33.94
C MET A 1 36.49 -21.17 -33.16
N PRO A 2 35.27 -21.02 -33.69
CA PRO A 2 34.20 -20.22 -33.09
C PRO A 2 33.13 -21.05 -32.39
N SER A 3 32.32 -20.43 -31.54
CA SER A 3 30.87 -20.56 -31.67
C SER A 3 30.15 -19.42 -30.96
N ILE A 4 29.59 -18.53 -31.77
CA ILE A 4 28.58 -17.56 -31.39
C ILE A 4 27.27 -18.33 -31.25
N ARG A 5 26.61 -18.22 -30.10
CA ARG A 5 25.15 -18.41 -30.00
C ARG A 5 24.54 -17.23 -29.26
N HIS A 6 24.03 -16.28 -30.06
CA HIS A 6 22.98 -15.36 -29.66
C HIS A 6 21.63 -16.08 -29.61
N ARG A 7 20.68 -15.47 -28.88
CA ARG A 7 19.33 -15.93 -28.46
C ARG A 7 19.39 -16.73 -27.16
N THR A 8 18.84 -16.23 -26.06
CA THR A 8 17.46 -15.74 -25.94
C THR A 8 17.35 -14.66 -24.89
N VAL A 9 16.92 -13.47 -25.33
CA VAL A 9 16.33 -12.46 -24.47
C VAL A 9 15.03 -13.05 -23.92
N MET A 10 14.99 -13.41 -22.64
CA MET A 10 13.73 -13.66 -21.94
C MET A 10 13.62 -12.65 -20.81
N PHE A 11 12.94 -11.54 -21.13
CA PHE A 11 12.34 -10.67 -20.14
C PHE A 11 11.16 -11.44 -19.52
N ALA A 12 11.32 -11.84 -18.26
CA ALA A 12 10.19 -12.17 -17.39
C ALA A 12 10.51 -11.59 -16.01
N ALA A 13 10.31 -10.28 -15.90
CA ALA A 13 10.25 -9.61 -14.61
C ALA A 13 8.94 -10.02 -13.93
N ALA A 14 9.04 -10.86 -12.90
CA ALA A 14 7.98 -11.07 -11.93
C ALA A 14 8.58 -10.81 -10.54
N PHE A 15 8.75 -9.53 -10.22
CA PHE A 15 9.05 -9.09 -8.86
C PHE A 15 7.75 -9.13 -8.05
N ALA A 16 7.40 -10.30 -7.52
CA ALA A 16 6.46 -10.36 -6.40
C ALA A 16 7.26 -10.07 -5.13
N LEU A 17 7.29 -8.80 -4.76
CA LEU A 17 8.01 -8.27 -3.61
C LEU A 17 7.44 -8.88 -2.32
N ALA A 18 8.18 -9.81 -1.72
CA ALA A 18 7.97 -10.20 -0.34
C ALA A 18 8.40 -9.04 0.58
N ALA A 19 7.48 -8.53 1.40
CA ALA A 19 7.83 -7.68 2.52
C ALA A 19 6.75 -7.79 3.60
N GLY A 20 6.92 -8.78 4.47
CA GLY A 20 6.38 -8.67 5.83
C GLY A 20 7.17 -7.60 6.56
N PHE A 21 6.50 -6.55 7.00
CA PHE A 21 6.99 -5.66 8.05
C PHE A 21 5.88 -5.45 9.07
N ALA A 22 5.98 -6.22 10.16
CA ALA A 22 5.40 -5.85 11.42
C ALA A 22 6.12 -4.58 11.91
N GLY A 23 5.48 -3.43 11.76
CA GLY A 23 5.90 -2.18 12.37
C GLY A 23 5.11 -1.93 13.66
N SER A 24 5.55 -2.51 14.78
CA SER A 24 5.09 -2.09 16.10
C SER A 24 5.87 -0.85 16.52
N ALA A 25 5.20 0.30 16.57
CA ALA A 25 5.71 1.50 17.24
C ALA A 25 4.59 2.16 18.06
N ALA A 26 4.53 1.72 19.31
CA ALA A 26 4.22 2.49 20.52
C ALA A 26 3.26 3.69 20.37
N ALA A 27 2.07 3.56 20.95
CA ALA A 27 1.41 4.56 21.82
C ALA A 27 1.39 6.05 21.41
N GLN A 28 1.51 6.38 20.13
CA GLN A 28 1.14 7.67 19.53
C GLN A 28 -0.20 7.51 18.82
N ARG A 29 -1.18 6.91 19.54
CA ARG A 29 -2.45 6.35 19.05
C ARG A 29 -2.47 6.02 17.54
N ASN A 30 -1.51 5.22 17.09
CA ASN A 30 -1.45 4.53 15.79
C ASN A 30 -2.24 5.14 14.62
N CYS A 31 -2.20 6.45 14.41
CA CYS A 31 -2.94 7.09 13.31
C CYS A 31 -2.43 6.64 11.94
N SER A 32 -1.19 6.16 11.91
CA SER A 32 -0.57 5.46 10.79
C SER A 32 -1.34 4.20 10.35
N ILE A 33 -2.09 3.53 11.24
CA ILE A 33 -2.97 2.41 10.85
C ILE A 33 -4.08 2.91 9.94
N CYS A 34 -4.70 4.05 10.29
CA CYS A 34 -5.75 4.64 9.46
C CYS A 34 -5.18 5.10 8.12
N THR A 35 -3.96 5.64 8.11
CA THR A 35 -3.25 5.96 6.86
C THR A 35 -3.00 4.71 6.02
N GLY A 36 -2.56 3.60 6.62
CA GLY A 36 -2.39 2.33 5.91
C GLY A 36 -3.68 1.75 5.34
N ILE A 37 -4.82 1.93 6.02
CA ILE A 37 -6.15 1.56 5.50
C ILE A 37 -6.49 2.39 4.25
N TYR A 38 -6.21 3.69 4.29
CA TYR A 38 -6.41 4.57 3.13
C TYR A 38 -5.51 4.17 1.95
N ASP A 39 -4.21 3.99 2.20
CA ASP A 39 -3.24 3.62 1.16
C ASP A 39 -3.57 2.26 0.54
N HIS A 40 -4.00 1.28 1.36
CA HIS A 40 -4.44 -0.02 0.87
C HIS A 40 -5.69 0.08 0.02
N CYS A 41 -6.64 0.94 0.40
CA CYS A 41 -7.83 1.20 -0.39
C CYS A 41 -7.46 1.85 -1.73
N MET A 42 -6.68 2.94 -1.73
CA MET A 42 -6.24 3.63 -2.95
C MET A 42 -5.36 2.77 -3.88
N ALA A 43 -4.75 1.71 -3.36
CA ALA A 43 -3.99 0.75 -4.16
C ALA A 43 -4.89 -0.22 -4.97
N GLN A 44 -6.20 -0.25 -4.72
CA GLN A 44 -7.12 -1.07 -5.50
C GLN A 44 -7.51 -0.35 -6.80
N PRO A 45 -7.61 -1.07 -7.93
CA PRO A 45 -7.83 -0.48 -9.25
C PRO A 45 -9.20 0.22 -9.41
N ASP A 46 -10.20 -0.18 -8.63
CA ASP A 46 -11.57 0.34 -8.66
C ASP A 46 -11.92 1.13 -7.38
N ALA A 47 -10.92 1.49 -6.57
CA ALA A 47 -11.18 2.16 -5.32
C ALA A 47 -11.72 3.58 -5.52
N SER A 48 -12.81 3.88 -4.83
CA SER A 48 -13.34 5.23 -4.72
C SER A 48 -12.60 5.99 -3.62
N GLU A 49 -12.01 7.13 -3.95
CA GLU A 49 -11.35 8.02 -2.97
C GLU A 49 -12.27 8.33 -1.79
N TYR A 50 -13.56 8.57 -2.07
CA TYR A 50 -14.58 8.80 -1.06
C TYR A 50 -14.68 7.64 -0.06
N GLU A 51 -14.71 6.40 -0.55
CA GLU A 51 -14.78 5.20 0.29
C GLU A 51 -13.50 5.00 1.11
N CYS A 52 -12.34 5.24 0.50
CA CYS A 52 -11.05 5.17 1.18
C CYS A 52 -10.93 6.21 2.31
N VAL A 53 -11.38 7.45 2.07
CA VAL A 53 -11.43 8.50 3.08
C VAL A 53 -12.42 8.13 4.20
N LEU A 54 -13.54 7.49 3.86
CA LEU A 54 -14.54 7.06 4.84
C LEU A 54 -13.96 6.01 5.81
N GLU A 55 -13.28 5.00 5.29
CA GLU A 55 -12.62 3.95 6.09
C GLU A 55 -11.47 4.52 6.94
N HIS A 56 -10.68 5.43 6.38
CA HIS A 56 -9.68 6.18 7.13
C HIS A 56 -10.31 6.94 8.30
N ASN A 57 -11.39 7.68 8.04
CA ASN A 57 -12.04 8.53 9.04
C ASN A 57 -12.75 7.70 10.13
N ARG A 58 -13.27 6.51 9.79
CA ARG A 58 -13.81 5.56 10.78
C ARG A 58 -12.74 5.08 11.74
N CYS A 59 -11.57 4.71 11.23
CA CYS A 59 -10.41 4.37 12.05
C CYS A 59 -9.95 5.57 12.89
N ALA A 60 -9.84 6.74 12.25
CA ALA A 60 -9.33 7.95 12.89
C ALA A 60 -10.24 8.41 14.03
N LYS A 61 -11.56 8.23 13.90
CA LYS A 61 -12.53 8.57 14.94
C LYS A 61 -12.30 7.74 16.22
N SER A 62 -12.09 6.44 16.07
CA SER A 62 -11.88 5.53 17.20
C SER A 62 -10.55 5.80 17.91
N LEU A 63 -9.54 6.27 17.16
CA LEU A 63 -8.22 6.57 17.68
C LEU A 63 -8.02 8.04 18.07
N GLY A 64 -8.95 8.95 17.73
CA GLY A 64 -8.76 10.39 17.96
C GLY A 64 -7.69 11.02 17.05
N CYS A 65 -7.59 10.52 15.82
CA CYS A 65 -6.65 10.95 14.79
C CYS A 65 -7.26 12.03 13.88
N PRO A 66 -6.43 12.80 13.16
CA PRO A 66 -6.92 13.76 12.18
C PRO A 66 -7.69 13.08 11.06
N PHE A 67 -8.82 13.67 10.67
CA PHE A 67 -9.60 13.22 9.54
C PHE A 67 -8.99 13.69 8.21
N LYS A 68 -9.21 12.89 7.17
CA LYS A 68 -8.96 13.27 5.78
C LYS A 68 -10.18 14.00 5.21
N PRO A 69 -9.97 15.06 4.41
CA PRO A 69 -11.07 15.76 3.73
C PRO A 69 -11.70 14.84 2.68
N GLN A 70 -13.03 14.90 2.58
CA GLN A 70 -13.79 14.27 1.50
C GLN A 70 -14.02 15.35 0.44
N THR A 71 -13.46 15.16 -0.75
CA THR A 71 -13.55 16.07 -1.91
C THR A 71 -14.78 15.77 -2.77
#